data_AF-A0AAV8EWJ1-F1
#
_entry.id   AF-A0AAV8EWJ1-F1
#
_cell.length_a   1.000
_cell.length_b   1.000
_cell.length_c   1.000
_cell.angle_alpha   90.00
_cell.angle_beta   90.00
_cell.angle_gamma   90.00
#
_symmetry.space_group_name_H-M   'P 1'
#
loop_
_entity.id
_entity.type
_entity.pdbx_description
1 polymer ?
#
loop_
_entity_poly.entity_id
_entity_poly.type
_entity_poly.pdbx_seq_one_letter_code
_entity_poly.pdbx_strand_id
1 'polypeptide(L)'
;MSTNPIITLNIGGTLFHTTHQTLSLTGPTSPLSSLPLPSPSSPPPFFDRDPDLFSHLLSFLRSGLPPSPSLLPSLLAEAEFFSLPPPLLSKLSLPLHFNPFALSPSLSLHLNGRDRISSVSVSPSSSVLSVAHGCKVTTFTPSLLHKSTVLTPLPFIDVVLPLTSSLGAAGAKDFPGLHLVNLLETSPPEVLHWAPHPSLANSSTVLAIGYSPNLLFSSFESCRRNSNAIVAFDLEKFEPVLEIGRKEIFAAEIDTAIPATKLSWINNLGLLMAAGSHAGPAGFSGYVKFFDTRANRLAFEIEEKNSNCFADVAASDSLLSVFKVGVSSGDVYMTDLRKIESFDNWTLIGEGRRSGDMKKKEGLGCKMECYEKNVFVSREGEVEMWSQAAMAEEEQRVMKRNFMGRGKEGEDKKKITQLAFGGNRMILARKDEMCLES
;
A
#
# COMPACT_ATOMS: atom_id res chain seq x y z
N MET A 1 -7.75 -17.86 -43.49
CA MET A 1 -7.58 -18.82 -42.38
C MET A 1 -6.09 -19.02 -42.19
N SER A 2 -5.49 -18.42 -41.16
CA SER A 2 -4.08 -18.64 -40.83
C SER A 2 -3.99 -20.02 -40.15
N THR A 3 -3.35 -20.97 -40.82
CA THR A 3 -3.04 -22.28 -40.24
C THR A 3 -1.89 -22.08 -39.26
N ASN A 4 -2.13 -22.24 -37.96
CA ASN A 4 -1.05 -22.27 -36.97
C ASN A 4 -0.44 -23.68 -36.96
N PRO A 5 0.76 -23.89 -37.55
CA PRO A 5 1.36 -25.22 -37.60
C PRO A 5 1.67 -25.70 -36.18
N ILE A 6 1.36 -26.98 -35.93
CA ILE A 6 1.74 -27.67 -34.70
C ILE A 6 3.21 -28.06 -34.81
N ILE A 7 3.98 -27.73 -33.78
CA ILE A 7 5.40 -28.05 -33.62
C ILE A 7 5.53 -29.06 -32.48
N THR A 8 6.34 -30.10 -32.71
CA THR A 8 6.70 -31.10 -31.71
C THR A 8 8.12 -30.84 -31.22
N LEU A 9 8.29 -30.76 -29.90
CA LEU A 9 9.54 -30.53 -29.19
C LEU A 9 9.89 -31.73 -28.33
N ASN A 10 11.18 -32.05 -28.17
CA ASN A 10 11.65 -33.05 -27.23
C ASN A 10 12.43 -32.37 -26.10
N ILE A 11 11.90 -32.42 -24.88
CA ILE A 11 12.52 -31.81 -23.70
C ILE A 11 12.86 -32.91 -22.69
N GLY A 12 14.14 -33.17 -22.46
CA GLY A 12 14.60 -34.20 -21.53
C GLY A 12 14.09 -35.61 -21.83
N GLY A 13 13.71 -35.88 -23.09
CA GLY A 13 13.10 -37.15 -23.52
C GLY A 13 11.57 -37.14 -23.62
N THR A 14 10.90 -36.08 -23.16
CA THR A 14 9.44 -35.93 -23.22
C THR A 14 9.00 -35.09 -24.41
N LEU A 15 8.00 -35.58 -25.16
CA LEU A 15 7.49 -34.89 -26.35
C LEU A 15 6.37 -33.89 -26.00
N PHE A 16 6.58 -32.63 -26.35
CA PHE A 16 5.60 -31.55 -26.20
C PHE A 16 5.07 -31.12 -27.56
N HIS A 17 3.75 -30.89 -27.63
CA HIS A 17 3.07 -30.38 -28.82
C HIS A 17 2.57 -28.97 -28.55
N THR A 18 2.93 -28.02 -29.42
CA THR A 18 2.53 -26.61 -29.28
C THR A 18 2.43 -25.93 -30.64
N THR A 19 2.08 -24.64 -30.68
CA THR A 19 1.98 -23.87 -31.94
C THR A 19 3.17 -22.94 -32.11
N HIS A 20 3.52 -22.64 -33.38
CA HIS A 20 4.53 -21.62 -33.69
C HIS A 20 4.20 -20.26 -33.05
N GLN A 21 2.91 -19.89 -33.00
CA GLN A 21 2.47 -18.65 -32.36
C GLN A 21 2.85 -18.61 -30.87
N THR A 22 2.60 -19.69 -30.12
CA THR A 22 2.97 -19.76 -28.69
C THR A 22 4.47 -19.63 -28.49
N LEU A 23 5.29 -20.26 -29.34
CA LEU A 23 6.75 -20.17 -29.23
C LEU A 23 7.27 -18.79 -29.65
N SER A 24 6.65 -18.12 -30.62
CA SER A 24 7.06 -16.77 -31.04
C SER A 24 6.92 -15.71 -29.93
N LEU A 25 6.11 -15.97 -28.89
CA LEU A 25 6.00 -15.11 -27.72
C LEU A 25 7.30 -15.00 -26.92
N THR A 26 8.19 -15.99 -27.00
CA THR A 26 9.50 -15.96 -26.33
C THR A 26 10.50 -15.02 -27.00
N GLY A 27 10.09 -14.31 -28.05
CA GLY A 27 10.91 -13.30 -28.72
C GLY A 27 11.96 -13.89 -29.68
N PRO A 28 12.54 -13.05 -30.55
CA PRO A 28 13.44 -13.50 -31.63
C PRO A 28 14.78 -14.05 -31.12
N THR A 29 15.17 -13.70 -29.89
CA THR A 29 16.42 -14.15 -29.25
C THR A 29 16.31 -15.54 -28.64
N SER A 30 15.09 -16.06 -28.49
CA SER A 30 14.85 -17.37 -27.89
C SER A 30 15.09 -18.50 -28.89
N PRO A 31 15.77 -19.59 -28.50
CA PRO A 31 15.95 -20.76 -29.35
C PRO A 31 14.62 -21.48 -29.67
N LEU A 32 13.55 -21.17 -28.94
CA LEU A 32 12.21 -21.69 -29.20
C LEU A 32 11.53 -20.99 -30.38
N SER A 33 11.86 -19.72 -30.64
CA SER A 33 11.27 -18.90 -31.70
C SER A 33 11.95 -19.10 -33.06
N SER A 34 13.22 -19.51 -33.05
CA SER A 34 14.03 -19.75 -34.26
C SER A 34 13.92 -21.18 -34.81
N LEU A 35 12.97 -21.98 -34.32
CA LEU A 35 12.83 -23.36 -34.75
C LEU A 35 12.39 -23.45 -36.22
N PRO A 36 13.02 -24.35 -37.00
CA PRO A 36 12.65 -24.55 -38.39
C PRO A 36 11.20 -25.05 -38.49
N LEU A 37 10.53 -24.72 -39.59
CA LEU A 37 9.17 -25.21 -39.84
C LEU A 37 9.14 -26.75 -39.80
N PRO A 38 8.05 -27.36 -39.32
CA PRO A 38 7.94 -28.81 -39.22
C PRO A 38 8.19 -29.48 -40.57
N SER A 39 9.25 -30.30 -40.65
CA SER A 39 9.46 -31.18 -41.79
C SER A 39 9.19 -32.62 -41.35
N PRO A 40 8.42 -33.41 -42.13
CA PRO A 40 8.02 -34.76 -41.73
C PRO A 40 9.21 -35.75 -41.61
N SER A 41 10.38 -35.38 -42.14
CA SER A 41 11.59 -36.20 -42.13
C SER A 41 12.63 -35.79 -41.07
N SER A 42 12.43 -34.70 -40.34
CA SER A 42 13.37 -34.25 -39.30
C SER A 42 12.94 -34.72 -37.91
N PRO A 43 13.86 -35.24 -37.07
CA PRO A 43 13.55 -35.52 -35.68
C PRO A 43 13.15 -34.22 -34.94
N PRO A 44 12.27 -34.30 -33.93
CA PRO A 44 11.88 -33.13 -33.15
C PRO A 44 13.12 -32.52 -32.46
N PRO A 45 13.22 -31.18 -32.38
CA PRO A 45 14.32 -30.49 -31.71
C PRO A 45 14.46 -30.97 -30.27
N PHE A 46 15.67 -31.38 -29.88
CA PHE A 46 15.97 -31.86 -28.53
C PHE A 46 16.59 -30.76 -27.67
N PHE A 47 16.07 -30.60 -26.46
CA PHE A 47 16.63 -29.77 -25.41
C PHE A 47 16.85 -30.62 -24.15
N ASP A 48 18.07 -30.59 -23.63
CA ASP A 48 18.46 -31.29 -22.41
C ASP A 48 18.04 -30.49 -21.16
N ARG A 49 16.72 -30.45 -20.91
CA ARG A 49 16.07 -29.70 -19.83
C ARG A 49 15.04 -30.55 -19.11
N ASP A 50 14.60 -30.09 -17.94
CA ASP A 50 13.57 -30.75 -17.14
C ASP A 50 12.19 -30.62 -17.81
N PRO A 51 11.54 -31.74 -18.20
CA PRO A 51 10.23 -31.71 -18.83
C PRO A 51 9.13 -31.16 -17.91
N ASP A 52 9.22 -31.36 -16.60
CA ASP A 52 8.20 -30.90 -15.65
C ASP A 52 8.23 -29.37 -15.55
N LEU A 53 9.42 -28.77 -15.43
CA LEU A 53 9.58 -27.30 -15.44
C LEU A 53 9.14 -26.70 -16.78
N PHE A 54 9.51 -27.32 -17.90
CA PHE A 54 9.10 -26.86 -19.22
C PHE A 54 7.58 -26.89 -19.41
N SER A 55 6.88 -27.87 -18.83
CA SER A 55 5.41 -27.94 -18.91
C SER A 55 4.74 -26.70 -18.29
N HIS A 56 5.28 -26.20 -17.18
CA HIS A 56 4.81 -25.00 -16.50
C HIS A 56 5.13 -23.74 -17.31
N LEU A 57 6.34 -23.65 -17.89
CA LEU A 57 6.72 -22.56 -18.78
C LEU A 57 5.80 -22.50 -20.01
N LEU A 58 5.50 -23.65 -20.61
CA LEU A 58 4.62 -23.75 -21.76
C LEU A 58 3.17 -23.36 -21.42
N SER A 59 2.69 -23.75 -20.23
CA SER A 59 1.38 -23.32 -19.72
C SER A 59 1.32 -21.79 -19.52
N PHE A 60 2.38 -21.20 -18.98
CA PHE A 60 2.53 -19.75 -18.84
C PHE A 60 2.48 -19.04 -20.20
N LEU A 61 3.18 -19.54 -21.22
CA LEU A 61 3.14 -18.95 -22.57
C LEU A 61 1.75 -19.04 -23.22
N ARG A 62 0.94 -20.03 -22.86
CA ARG A 62 -0.43 -20.20 -23.39
C ARG A 62 -1.46 -19.33 -22.69
N SER A 63 -1.38 -19.24 -21.37
CA SER A 63 -2.40 -18.61 -20.51
C SER A 63 -2.04 -17.18 -20.09
N GLY A 64 -0.76 -16.84 -20.10
CA GLY A 64 -0.24 -15.60 -19.52
C GLY A 64 -0.26 -15.57 -17.99
N LEU A 65 -0.62 -16.67 -17.33
CA LEU A 65 -0.75 -16.76 -15.87
C LEU A 65 0.49 -17.41 -15.25
N PRO A 66 1.12 -16.80 -14.23
CA PRO A 66 2.27 -17.39 -13.57
C PRO A 66 1.85 -18.67 -12.79
N PRO A 67 2.70 -19.70 -12.75
CA PRO A 67 2.42 -20.94 -12.01
C PRO A 67 2.66 -20.77 -10.50
N SER A 68 2.60 -21.89 -9.76
CA SER A 68 2.67 -21.89 -8.30
C SER A 68 3.95 -21.27 -7.74
N PRO A 69 3.87 -20.55 -6.59
CA PRO A 69 5.01 -19.85 -5.96
C PRO A 69 6.25 -20.70 -5.73
N SER A 70 6.07 -21.98 -5.39
CA SER A 70 7.16 -22.92 -5.06
C SER A 70 8.08 -23.21 -6.25
N LEU A 71 7.59 -23.05 -7.49
CA LEU A 71 8.33 -23.35 -8.71
C LEU A 71 9.00 -22.11 -9.31
N LEU A 72 8.74 -20.93 -8.76
CA LEU A 72 9.13 -19.65 -9.37
C LEU A 72 10.64 -19.46 -9.53
N PRO A 73 11.51 -19.83 -8.56
CA PRO A 73 12.96 -19.74 -8.75
C PRO A 73 13.46 -20.65 -9.88
N SER A 74 13.00 -21.91 -9.90
CA SER A 74 13.37 -22.89 -10.92
C SER A 74 12.84 -22.50 -12.29
N LEU A 75 11.65 -21.90 -12.34
CA LEU A 75 11.02 -21.44 -13.58
C LEU A 75 11.65 -20.16 -14.12
N LEU A 76 12.12 -19.25 -13.26
CA LEU A 76 12.91 -18.09 -13.69
C LEU A 76 14.22 -18.54 -14.33
N ALA A 77 14.94 -19.50 -13.72
CA ALA A 77 16.13 -20.08 -14.33
C ALA A 77 15.84 -20.76 -15.68
N GLU A 78 14.68 -21.43 -15.80
CA GLU A 78 14.23 -22.01 -17.07
C GLU A 78 13.89 -20.93 -18.11
N ALA A 79 13.23 -19.85 -17.70
CA ALA A 79 12.89 -18.74 -18.57
C ALA A 79 14.13 -17.97 -19.07
N GLU A 80 15.16 -17.86 -18.23
CA GLU A 80 16.47 -17.31 -18.60
C GLU A 80 17.21 -18.22 -19.59
N PHE A 81 17.19 -19.55 -19.39
CA PHE A 81 17.77 -20.51 -20.32
C PHE A 81 17.20 -20.35 -21.74
N PHE A 82 15.87 -20.20 -21.84
CA PHE A 82 15.19 -19.96 -23.12
C PHE A 82 15.22 -18.49 -23.57
N SER A 83 15.95 -17.61 -22.87
CA SER A 83 16.11 -16.19 -23.22
C SER A 83 14.79 -15.46 -23.43
N LEU A 84 13.84 -15.66 -22.53
CA LEU A 84 12.55 -14.96 -22.56
C LEU A 84 12.77 -13.44 -22.44
N PRO A 85 11.95 -12.62 -23.14
CA PRO A 85 12.12 -11.19 -23.18
C PRO A 85 11.75 -10.58 -21.81
N PRO A 86 12.35 -9.43 -21.44
CA PRO A 86 12.11 -8.78 -20.14
C PRO A 86 10.63 -8.60 -19.75
N PRO A 87 9.69 -8.28 -20.67
CA PRO A 87 8.26 -8.17 -20.33
C PRO A 87 7.59 -9.49 -19.89
N LEU A 88 8.09 -10.64 -20.33
CA LEU A 88 7.60 -11.95 -19.88
C LEU A 88 8.26 -12.35 -18.56
N LEU A 89 9.55 -12.06 -18.39
CA LEU A 89 10.24 -12.25 -17.11
C LEU A 89 9.58 -11.41 -16.01
N SER A 90 9.20 -10.17 -16.30
CA SER A 90 8.49 -9.31 -15.33
C SER A 90 7.10 -9.85 -14.94
N LYS A 91 6.45 -10.60 -15.84
CA LYS A 91 5.16 -11.27 -15.57
C LYS A 91 5.35 -12.56 -14.75
N LEU A 92 6.42 -13.31 -15.01
CA LEU A 92 6.81 -14.44 -14.17
C LEU A 92 7.25 -13.98 -12.78
N SER A 93 7.88 -12.80 -12.69
CA SER A 93 8.27 -12.17 -11.44
C SER A 93 7.19 -11.28 -10.83
N LEU A 94 5.94 -11.33 -11.32
CA LEU A 94 4.83 -10.63 -10.66
C LEU A 94 4.83 -11.06 -9.19
N PRO A 95 4.73 -10.11 -8.25
CA PRO A 95 4.74 -10.45 -6.84
C PRO A 95 3.65 -11.49 -6.62
N LEU A 96 4.07 -12.62 -6.03
CA LEU A 96 3.22 -13.74 -5.65
C LEU A 96 1.88 -13.20 -5.12
N HIS A 97 0.75 -13.72 -5.58
CA HIS A 97 -0.54 -13.26 -5.06
C HIS A 97 -0.49 -13.26 -3.53
N PHE A 98 -0.78 -12.11 -2.94
CA PHE A 98 -0.74 -11.95 -1.50
C PHE A 98 -1.79 -12.91 -0.91
N ASN A 99 -1.32 -13.94 -0.21
CA ASN A 99 -2.21 -14.88 0.45
C ASN A 99 -2.34 -14.48 1.91
N PRO A 100 -3.39 -13.73 2.28
CA PRO A 100 -3.61 -13.32 3.66
C PRO A 100 -3.55 -14.51 4.64
N PHE A 101 -4.21 -15.62 4.34
CA PHE A 101 -4.37 -16.75 5.27
C PHE A 101 -3.10 -17.55 5.52
N ALA A 102 -2.06 -17.35 4.69
CA ALA A 102 -0.76 -18.00 4.83
C ALA A 102 0.30 -17.08 5.46
N LEU A 103 -0.09 -15.94 6.04
CA LEU A 103 0.84 -15.03 6.69
C LEU A 103 1.51 -15.70 7.90
N SER A 104 2.83 -15.73 7.86
CA SER A 104 3.70 -16.19 8.94
C SER A 104 4.92 -15.30 9.04
N PRO A 105 5.44 -14.99 10.24
CA PRO A 105 6.66 -14.21 10.39
C PRO A 105 7.81 -14.88 9.63
N SER A 106 8.42 -14.15 8.71
CA SER A 106 9.41 -14.70 7.78
C SER A 106 10.79 -14.08 7.97
N LEU A 107 10.85 -12.77 8.23
CA LEU A 107 12.11 -12.04 8.27
C LEU A 107 12.05 -10.89 9.28
N SER A 108 13.17 -10.68 9.98
CA SER A 108 13.38 -9.51 10.85
C SER A 108 14.41 -8.56 10.23
N LEU A 109 13.96 -7.38 9.80
CA LEU A 109 14.80 -6.35 9.20
C LEU A 109 15.31 -5.40 10.27
N HIS A 110 16.61 -5.40 10.52
CA HIS A 110 17.21 -4.54 11.52
C HIS A 110 17.55 -3.16 10.93
N LEU A 111 17.26 -2.11 11.69
CA LEU A 111 17.61 -0.74 11.32
C LEU A 111 18.89 -0.29 12.01
N ASN A 112 19.53 0.72 11.43
CA ASN A 112 20.74 1.30 11.99
C ASN A 112 20.40 2.30 13.11
N GLY A 113 20.93 2.09 14.30
CA GLY A 113 20.82 3.03 15.42
C GLY A 113 19.86 2.57 16.50
N ARG A 114 19.46 3.51 17.37
CA ARG A 114 18.54 3.28 18.50
C ARG A 114 17.23 4.06 18.39
N ASP A 115 17.01 4.64 17.22
CA ASP A 115 15.87 5.49 16.94
C ASP A 115 14.61 4.62 16.76
N ARG A 116 13.48 5.10 17.26
CA ARG A 116 12.20 4.40 17.10
C ARG A 116 11.68 4.56 15.68
N ILE A 117 11.05 3.51 15.17
CA ILE A 117 10.34 3.54 13.90
C ILE A 117 9.12 4.46 14.03
N SER A 118 9.08 5.50 13.21
CA SER A 118 8.03 6.51 13.22
C SER A 118 7.03 6.31 12.09
N SER A 119 7.50 5.92 10.90
CA SER A 119 6.67 5.71 9.71
C SER A 119 7.24 4.59 8.84
N VAL A 120 6.36 3.80 8.23
CA VAL A 120 6.71 2.72 7.30
C VAL A 120 5.84 2.89 6.07
N SER A 121 6.43 2.84 4.89
CA SER A 121 5.69 2.97 3.64
C SER A 121 6.36 2.17 2.54
N VAL A 122 5.54 1.61 1.65
CA VAL A 122 6.00 0.86 0.46
C VAL A 122 5.59 1.63 -0.76
N SER A 123 6.52 1.81 -1.69
CA SER A 123 6.27 2.47 -2.97
C SER A 123 5.35 1.59 -3.82
N PRO A 124 4.17 2.07 -4.24
CA PRO A 124 3.28 1.21 -5.02
C PRO A 124 3.75 1.00 -6.46
N SER A 125 4.66 1.85 -6.96
CA SER A 125 5.25 1.73 -8.30
C SER A 125 6.49 0.84 -8.31
N SER A 126 7.35 0.94 -7.29
CA SER A 126 8.66 0.27 -7.26
C SER A 126 8.75 -0.89 -6.27
N SER A 127 7.73 -1.07 -5.42
CA SER A 127 7.73 -2.03 -4.29
C SER A 127 8.89 -1.86 -3.31
N VAL A 128 9.58 -0.71 -3.35
CA VAL A 128 10.65 -0.36 -2.40
C VAL A 128 10.02 -0.02 -1.06
N LEU A 129 10.52 -0.65 -0.01
CA LEU A 129 10.14 -0.35 1.37
C LEU A 129 11.02 0.79 1.89
N SER A 130 10.40 1.83 2.43
CA SER A 130 11.07 2.94 3.11
C SER A 130 10.58 3.05 4.55
N VAL A 131 11.54 3.26 5.45
CA VAL A 131 11.33 3.21 6.89
C VAL A 131 11.95 4.45 7.50
N ALA A 132 11.12 5.27 8.11
CA ALA A 132 11.56 6.44 8.85
C ALA A 132 11.83 6.07 10.31
N HIS A 133 12.99 6.49 10.82
CA HIS A 133 13.37 6.35 12.23
C HIS A 133 14.26 7.52 12.64
N GLY A 134 13.83 8.29 13.63
CA GLY A 134 14.47 9.55 14.01
C GLY A 134 14.55 10.52 12.82
N CYS A 135 15.76 10.96 12.48
CA CYS A 135 16.07 11.83 11.35
C CYS A 135 16.49 11.07 10.07
N LYS A 136 16.37 9.73 10.05
CA LYS A 136 16.87 8.87 8.97
C LYS A 136 15.73 8.21 8.21
N VAL A 137 15.99 7.92 6.94
CA VAL A 137 15.18 7.02 6.11
C VAL A 137 16.06 5.86 5.69
N THR A 138 15.68 4.64 6.08
CA THR A 138 16.29 3.40 5.59
C THR A 138 15.41 2.81 4.51
N THR A 139 16.01 2.42 3.39
CA THR A 139 15.28 1.77 2.29
C THR A 139 15.74 0.33 2.08
N PHE A 140 14.78 -0.50 1.68
CA PHE A 140 14.99 -1.90 1.33
C PHE A 140 14.47 -2.16 -0.08
N THR A 141 15.16 -3.05 -0.80
CA THR A 141 14.70 -3.54 -2.10
C THR A 141 13.37 -4.31 -1.96
N PRO A 142 12.65 -4.58 -3.06
CA PRO A 142 11.45 -5.43 -3.01
C PRO A 142 11.70 -6.82 -2.42
N SER A 143 12.94 -7.32 -2.50
CA SER A 143 13.39 -8.57 -1.86
C SER A 143 13.75 -8.41 -0.37
N LEU A 144 13.50 -7.23 0.21
CA LEU A 144 13.82 -6.82 1.58
C LEU A 144 15.31 -6.82 1.92
N LEU A 145 16.18 -6.66 0.91
CA LEU A 145 17.60 -6.43 1.16
C LEU A 145 17.83 -4.96 1.47
N HIS A 146 18.66 -4.67 2.47
CA HIS A 146 19.04 -3.30 2.78
C HIS A 146 19.65 -2.64 1.54
N LYS A 147 19.15 -1.44 1.20
CA LYS A 147 19.59 -0.67 0.03
C LYS A 147 20.41 0.55 0.43
N SER A 148 19.89 1.35 1.37
CA SER A 148 20.53 2.59 1.82
C SER A 148 19.96 3.06 3.15
N THR A 149 20.68 3.95 3.83
CA THR A 149 20.18 4.72 4.98
C THR A 149 20.65 6.16 4.80
N VAL A 150 19.71 7.09 4.62
CA VAL A 150 19.98 8.50 4.33
C VAL A 150 19.58 9.37 5.52
N LEU A 151 20.38 10.39 5.82
CA LEU A 151 20.07 11.42 6.81
C LEU A 151 19.25 12.53 6.17
N THR A 152 18.22 12.98 6.88
CA THR A 152 17.38 14.12 6.47
C THR A 152 17.65 15.31 7.39
N PRO A 153 17.35 16.54 6.96
CA PRO A 153 17.40 17.71 7.84
C PRO A 153 16.24 17.73 8.85
N LEU A 154 15.25 16.84 8.71
CA LEU A 154 14.13 16.74 9.64
C LEU A 154 14.65 16.16 10.98
N PRO A 155 14.38 16.81 12.12
CA PRO A 155 14.80 16.29 13.43
C PRO A 155 14.09 14.97 13.75
N PHE A 156 12.83 14.85 13.32
CA PHE A 156 12.02 13.66 13.40
C PHE A 156 11.13 13.57 12.17
N ILE A 157 10.93 12.37 11.62
CA ILE A 157 10.11 12.15 10.43
C ILE A 157 8.81 11.49 10.86
N ASP A 158 7.66 12.17 10.78
CA ASP A 158 6.36 11.61 11.14
C ASP A 158 5.71 10.81 10.00
N VAL A 159 5.99 11.19 8.75
CA VAL A 159 5.41 10.58 7.57
C VAL A 159 6.47 10.49 6.46
N VAL A 160 6.54 9.32 5.82
CA VAL A 160 7.40 9.09 4.66
C VAL A 160 6.59 8.39 3.57
N LEU A 161 6.81 8.79 2.32
CA LEU A 161 6.21 8.18 1.14
C LEU A 161 7.26 8.05 0.04
N PRO A 162 7.73 6.83 -0.30
CA PRO A 162 8.60 6.63 -1.44
C PRO A 162 7.83 6.74 -2.76
N LEU A 163 8.19 7.73 -3.58
CA LEU A 163 7.55 8.01 -4.87
C LEU A 163 8.13 7.11 -5.96
N THR A 164 9.45 6.92 -5.95
CA THR A 164 10.19 6.06 -6.87
C THR A 164 11.20 5.21 -6.09
N SER A 165 12.09 4.51 -6.80
CA SER A 165 13.16 3.73 -6.18
C SER A 165 14.29 4.59 -5.59
N SER A 166 14.33 5.88 -5.91
CA SER A 166 15.39 6.84 -5.51
C SER A 166 14.86 8.14 -4.91
N LEU A 167 13.57 8.45 -5.05
CA LEU A 167 12.97 9.68 -4.53
C LEU A 167 11.83 9.35 -3.58
N GLY A 168 11.79 10.04 -2.44
CA GLY A 168 10.69 9.99 -1.48
C GLY A 168 10.31 11.38 -0.98
N ALA A 169 9.11 11.50 -0.44
CA ALA A 169 8.65 12.68 0.27
C ALA A 169 8.61 12.37 1.77
N ALA A 170 9.11 13.29 2.59
CA ALA A 170 9.13 13.18 4.04
C ALA A 170 8.57 14.44 4.69
N GLY A 171 7.86 14.26 5.79
CA GLY A 171 7.24 15.34 6.54
C GLY A 171 7.36 15.14 8.04
N ALA A 172 7.35 16.25 8.76
CA ALA A 172 7.36 16.29 10.22
C ALA A 172 6.24 17.21 10.70
N LYS A 173 5.71 16.90 11.88
CA LYS A 173 4.66 17.70 12.52
C LYS A 173 5.20 18.93 13.24
N ASP A 174 6.49 18.92 13.55
CA ASP A 174 7.20 19.95 14.31
C ASP A 174 8.27 20.69 13.48
N PHE A 175 8.48 20.29 12.21
CA PHE A 175 9.42 20.94 11.30
C PHE A 175 8.72 21.32 9.98
N PRO A 176 8.94 22.56 9.47
CA PRO A 176 8.19 23.05 8.32
C PRO A 176 8.63 22.44 6.98
N GLY A 177 7.66 22.36 6.08
CA GLY A 177 7.83 21.95 4.68
C GLY A 177 7.72 20.45 4.44
N LEU A 178 7.43 20.10 3.19
CA LEU A 178 7.48 18.75 2.66
C LEU A 178 8.85 18.57 1.99
N HIS A 179 9.66 17.66 2.51
CA HIS A 179 11.04 17.47 2.05
C HIS A 179 11.09 16.36 1.01
N LEU A 180 11.56 16.68 -0.19
CA LEU A 180 11.87 15.71 -1.24
C LEU A 180 13.27 15.15 -0.97
N VAL A 181 13.30 13.91 -0.52
CA VAL A 181 14.50 13.22 -0.05
C VAL A 181 14.98 12.25 -1.13
N ASN A 182 16.25 12.38 -1.52
CA ASN A 182 16.94 11.35 -2.28
C ASN A 182 17.18 10.15 -1.36
N LEU A 183 16.58 9.02 -1.71
CA LEU A 183 16.63 7.78 -0.94
C LEU A 183 17.94 7.02 -1.11
N LEU A 184 18.78 7.36 -2.09
CA LEU A 184 20.05 6.67 -2.32
C LEU A 184 21.21 7.35 -1.60
N GLU A 185 21.24 8.68 -1.64
CA GLU A 185 22.36 9.47 -1.17
C GLU A 185 21.89 10.71 -0.41
N THR A 186 22.64 11.06 0.65
CA THR A 186 22.39 12.30 1.39
C THR A 186 22.70 13.50 0.50
N SER A 187 21.65 14.21 0.12
CA SER A 187 21.70 15.45 -0.65
C SER A 187 20.77 16.48 -0.01
N PRO A 188 21.01 17.79 -0.21
CA PRO A 188 20.10 18.81 0.31
C PRO A 188 18.72 18.59 -0.30
N PRO A 189 17.66 18.37 0.51
CA PRO A 189 16.34 18.12 -0.04
C PRO A 189 15.76 19.40 -0.62
N GLU A 190 15.07 19.26 -1.74
CA GLU A 190 14.13 20.27 -2.19
C GLU A 190 12.93 20.29 -1.24
N VAL A 191 12.47 21.48 -0.83
CA VAL A 191 11.41 21.62 0.17
C VAL A 191 10.21 22.33 -0.45
N LEU A 192 9.08 21.64 -0.46
CA LEU A 192 7.80 22.18 -0.92
C LEU A 192 7.06 22.80 0.26
N HIS A 193 6.51 24.00 0.04
CA HIS A 193 5.85 24.76 1.09
C HIS A 193 4.41 25.11 0.70
N TRP A 194 3.57 25.21 1.73
CA TRP A 194 2.26 25.87 1.65
C TRP A 194 2.30 27.18 2.43
N ALA A 195 1.89 28.27 1.79
CA ALA A 195 1.85 29.60 2.36
C ALA A 195 0.40 30.12 2.39
N PRO A 196 -0.34 29.98 3.51
CA PRO A 196 -1.70 30.50 3.61
C PRO A 196 -1.74 32.02 3.49
N HIS A 197 -0.68 32.70 3.93
CA HIS A 197 -0.48 34.14 3.82
C HIS A 197 0.98 34.43 3.47
N PRO A 198 1.30 35.48 2.69
CA PRO A 198 2.69 35.82 2.34
C PRO A 198 3.63 35.99 3.54
N SER A 199 3.11 36.46 4.68
CA SER A 199 3.87 36.61 5.94
C SER A 199 4.10 35.31 6.72
N LEU A 200 3.44 34.22 6.33
CA LEU A 200 3.58 32.87 6.88
C LEU A 200 4.19 31.91 5.84
N ALA A 201 4.89 32.46 4.85
CA ALA A 201 5.64 31.65 3.89
C ALA A 201 6.64 30.76 4.66
N ASN A 202 6.67 29.48 4.29
CA ASN A 202 7.61 28.48 4.79
C ASN A 202 7.45 28.11 6.28
N SER A 203 6.30 28.37 6.89
CA SER A 203 6.03 28.03 8.30
C SER A 203 4.93 26.98 8.49
N SER A 204 4.66 26.15 7.48
CA SER A 204 3.62 25.11 7.55
C SER A 204 4.24 23.74 7.68
N THR A 205 3.74 22.92 8.59
CA THR A 205 4.19 21.55 8.85
C THR A 205 3.34 20.54 8.10
N VAL A 206 3.83 19.32 7.97
CA VAL A 206 3.18 18.26 7.18
C VAL A 206 2.59 17.20 8.09
N LEU A 207 1.32 16.90 7.89
CA LEU A 207 0.57 15.95 8.73
C LEU A 207 0.29 14.62 8.03
N ALA A 208 0.18 14.64 6.71
CA ALA A 208 -0.06 13.46 5.89
C ALA A 208 0.44 13.69 4.47
N ILE A 209 0.83 12.59 3.82
CA ILE A 209 1.23 12.57 2.41
C ILE A 209 0.39 11.49 1.72
N GLY A 210 -0.16 11.82 0.56
CA GLY A 210 -0.82 10.87 -0.32
C GLY A 210 -0.33 11.08 -1.75
N TYR A 211 -0.64 10.17 -2.66
CA TYR A 211 -0.30 10.35 -4.06
C TYR A 211 -1.35 9.70 -4.96
N SER A 212 -1.44 10.19 -6.18
CA SER A 212 -2.17 9.61 -7.31
C SER A 212 -1.18 9.34 -8.43
N PRO A 213 -1.60 8.76 -9.58
CA PRO A 213 -0.68 8.56 -10.71
C PRO A 213 0.07 9.82 -11.17
N ASN A 214 -0.53 11.01 -11.02
CA ASN A 214 0.02 12.26 -11.56
C ASN A 214 0.28 13.35 -10.50
N LEU A 215 -0.33 13.25 -9.32
CA LEU A 215 -0.28 14.29 -8.29
C LEU A 215 0.25 13.74 -6.97
N LEU A 216 1.11 14.52 -6.32
CA LEU A 216 1.52 14.37 -4.93
C LEU A 216 0.61 15.24 -4.05
N PHE A 217 0.01 14.68 -3.01
CA PHE A 217 -0.82 15.42 -2.06
C PHE A 217 -0.10 15.54 -0.73
N SER A 218 -0.14 16.74 -0.14
CA SER A 218 0.34 16.97 1.21
C SER A 218 -0.68 17.75 2.03
N SER A 219 -0.99 17.24 3.20
CA SER A 219 -1.81 17.93 4.20
C SER A 219 -0.91 18.82 5.03
N PHE A 220 -1.15 20.12 4.96
CA PHE A 220 -0.41 21.13 5.69
C PHE A 220 -1.23 21.74 6.83
N GLU A 221 -0.54 22.07 7.91
CA GLU A 221 -1.05 22.89 9.01
C GLU A 221 -0.08 24.05 9.24
N SER A 222 -0.60 25.26 9.48
CA SER A 222 0.25 26.40 9.82
C SER A 222 0.94 26.18 11.17
N CYS A 223 2.12 26.75 11.37
CA CYS A 223 2.81 26.70 12.68
C CYS A 223 1.97 27.27 13.84
N ARG A 224 1.05 28.19 13.53
CA ARG A 224 0.10 28.78 14.48
C ARG A 224 -1.12 27.90 14.73
N ARG A 225 -1.25 26.77 14.01
CA ARG A 225 -2.37 25.82 14.08
C ARG A 225 -3.73 26.48 13.93
N ASN A 226 -3.79 27.50 13.09
CA ASN A 226 -4.97 28.31 12.85
C ASN A 226 -5.45 28.24 11.40
N SER A 227 -4.75 27.47 10.55
CA SER A 227 -5.15 27.23 9.17
C SER A 227 -4.55 25.93 8.68
N ASN A 228 -5.28 25.22 7.84
CA ASN A 228 -4.84 23.98 7.22
C ASN A 228 -5.43 23.85 5.82
N ALA A 229 -4.71 23.18 4.94
CA ALA A 229 -5.16 22.85 3.59
C ALA A 229 -4.42 21.62 3.07
N ILE A 230 -4.98 20.99 2.05
CA ILE A 230 -4.28 19.97 1.28
C ILE A 230 -3.79 20.65 0.01
N VAL A 231 -2.50 20.52 -0.30
CA VAL A 231 -1.93 21.02 -1.56
C VAL A 231 -1.57 19.83 -2.44
N ALA A 232 -2.00 19.89 -3.69
CA ALA A 232 -1.61 18.97 -4.74
C ALA A 232 -0.43 19.58 -5.54
N PHE A 233 0.62 18.80 -5.71
CA PHE A 233 1.79 19.13 -6.51
C PHE A 233 1.86 18.20 -7.72
N ASP A 234 2.37 18.71 -8.83
CA ASP A 234 2.68 17.90 -10.00
C ASP A 234 3.84 16.93 -9.69
N LEU A 235 3.75 15.67 -10.11
CA LEU A 235 4.81 14.68 -9.81
C LEU A 235 6.08 14.85 -10.68
N GLU A 236 6.03 15.58 -11.79
CA GLU A 236 7.18 15.80 -12.67
C GLU A 236 7.99 17.02 -12.21
N LYS A 237 7.31 18.11 -11.88
CA LYS A 237 7.93 19.41 -11.55
C LYS A 237 7.84 19.80 -10.08
N PHE A 238 6.99 19.14 -9.30
CA PHE A 238 6.69 19.50 -7.90
C PHE A 238 6.15 20.93 -7.72
N GLU A 239 5.59 21.53 -8.77
CA GLU A 239 4.90 22.81 -8.70
C GLU A 239 3.50 22.62 -8.09
N PRO A 240 3.02 23.56 -7.25
CA PRO A 240 1.68 23.49 -6.69
C PRO A 240 0.63 23.69 -7.79
N VAL A 241 -0.27 22.71 -7.93
CA VAL A 241 -1.34 22.68 -8.94
C VAL A 241 -2.67 23.11 -8.35
N LEU A 242 -2.98 22.65 -7.13
CA LEU A 242 -4.30 22.85 -6.54
C LEU A 242 -4.25 22.91 -5.01
N GLU A 243 -5.03 23.84 -4.43
CA GLU A 243 -5.34 23.88 -3.00
C GLU A 243 -6.74 23.32 -2.75
N ILE A 244 -6.85 22.38 -1.82
CA ILE A 244 -8.06 21.61 -1.53
C ILE A 244 -8.44 21.79 -0.07
N GLY A 245 -9.70 22.15 0.17
CA GLY A 245 -10.31 22.10 1.50
C GLY A 245 -9.67 23.03 2.53
N ARG A 246 -9.16 24.21 2.11
CA ARG A 246 -8.61 25.21 3.02
C ARG A 246 -9.62 25.57 4.10
N LYS A 247 -9.15 25.57 5.35
CA LYS A 247 -9.87 26.05 6.51
C LYS A 247 -8.99 27.00 7.30
N GLU A 248 -9.64 28.01 7.86
CA GLU A 248 -9.02 28.98 8.76
C GLU A 248 -9.86 29.07 10.02
N ILE A 249 -9.19 29.06 11.17
CA ILE A 249 -9.80 29.21 12.48
C ILE A 249 -9.87 30.70 12.78
N PHE A 250 -11.09 31.24 12.70
CA PHE A 250 -11.39 32.56 13.23
C PHE A 250 -12.08 32.39 14.57
N ALA A 251 -11.46 32.85 15.66
CA ALA A 251 -11.99 32.81 17.03
C ALA A 251 -12.13 31.39 17.66
N ALA A 252 -13.15 31.17 18.50
CA ALA A 252 -13.21 30.09 19.49
C ALA A 252 -13.59 28.69 18.95
N GLU A 253 -13.77 28.53 17.64
CA GLU A 253 -14.25 27.29 17.02
C GLU A 253 -13.09 26.35 16.61
N ILE A 254 -12.24 26.01 17.58
CA ILE A 254 -11.01 25.21 17.38
C ILE A 254 -11.32 23.83 16.76
N ASP A 255 -12.47 23.25 17.09
CA ASP A 255 -12.87 21.91 16.64
C ASP A 255 -13.31 21.86 15.15
N THR A 256 -13.41 23.01 14.46
CA THR A 256 -13.93 23.06 13.08
C THR A 256 -12.87 22.88 11.99
N ALA A 257 -11.59 23.12 12.32
CA ALA A 257 -10.47 23.07 11.38
C ALA A 257 -9.50 21.93 11.69
N ILE A 258 -10.04 20.73 11.92
CA ILE A 258 -9.22 19.53 12.11
C ILE A 258 -8.42 19.27 10.81
N PRO A 259 -7.08 19.20 10.86
CA PRO A 259 -6.31 18.91 9.67
C PRO A 259 -6.37 17.42 9.31
N ALA A 260 -6.20 17.13 8.02
CA ALA A 260 -6.17 15.75 7.56
C ALA A 260 -4.86 15.08 8.00
N THR A 261 -4.97 14.00 8.76
CA THR A 261 -3.84 13.20 9.25
C THR A 261 -3.68 11.90 8.46
N LYS A 262 -4.61 11.60 7.54
CA LYS A 262 -4.50 10.51 6.59
C LYS A 262 -5.04 10.93 5.22
N LEU A 263 -4.26 10.64 4.18
CA LEU A 263 -4.62 10.86 2.78
C LEU A 263 -4.55 9.52 2.05
N SER A 264 -5.54 9.22 1.21
CA SER A 264 -5.54 7.99 0.41
C SER A 264 -6.23 8.25 -0.93
N TRP A 265 -5.63 7.76 -2.01
CA TRP A 265 -6.18 7.92 -3.36
C TRP A 265 -6.93 6.66 -3.78
N ILE A 266 -8.13 6.83 -4.32
CA ILE A 266 -9.00 5.76 -4.79
C ILE A 266 -9.04 5.81 -6.31
N ASN A 267 -8.24 4.96 -6.96
CA ASN A 267 -8.04 4.98 -8.41
C ASN A 267 -9.35 4.78 -9.19
N ASN A 268 -10.18 3.82 -8.79
CA ASN A 268 -11.42 3.46 -9.50
C ASN A 268 -12.44 4.60 -9.51
N LEU A 269 -12.45 5.45 -8.48
CA LEU A 269 -13.35 6.60 -8.38
C LEU A 269 -12.68 7.91 -8.84
N GLY A 270 -11.34 7.93 -8.88
CA GLY A 270 -10.58 9.17 -9.11
C GLY A 270 -10.80 10.19 -7.99
N LEU A 271 -10.90 9.73 -6.74
CA LEU A 271 -11.16 10.57 -5.57
C LEU A 271 -10.02 10.51 -4.56
N LEU A 272 -9.72 11.65 -3.95
CA LEU A 272 -8.82 11.77 -2.81
C LEU A 272 -9.62 11.70 -1.52
N MET A 273 -9.38 10.67 -0.71
CA MET A 273 -9.83 10.61 0.67
C MET A 273 -8.91 11.47 1.56
N ALA A 274 -9.52 12.31 2.38
CA ALA A 274 -8.86 13.05 3.45
C ALA A 274 -9.60 12.82 4.76
N ALA A 275 -8.88 12.38 5.79
CA ALA A 275 -9.46 12.12 7.10
C ALA A 275 -8.66 12.77 8.21
N GLY A 276 -9.37 13.30 9.20
CA GLY A 276 -8.78 13.88 10.41
C GLY A 276 -9.69 13.66 11.61
N SER A 277 -9.10 13.34 12.75
CA SER A 277 -9.80 13.22 14.03
C SER A 277 -9.08 14.04 15.11
N HIS A 278 -9.85 14.56 16.05
CA HIS A 278 -9.40 15.38 17.16
C HIS A 278 -10.03 14.91 18.47
N ALA A 279 -9.28 15.04 19.56
CA ALA A 279 -9.75 14.77 20.90
C ALA A 279 -9.78 16.09 21.67
N GLY A 280 -10.98 16.59 21.94
CA GLY A 280 -11.22 17.84 22.66
C GLY A 280 -11.95 17.62 23.99
N PRO A 281 -12.22 18.70 24.75
CA PRO A 281 -12.96 18.64 26.00
C PRO A 281 -14.39 18.07 25.84
N ALA A 282 -15.01 18.28 24.68
CA ALA A 282 -16.34 17.79 24.35
C ALA A 282 -16.39 16.32 23.89
N GLY A 283 -15.23 15.64 23.82
CA GLY A 283 -15.12 14.26 23.34
C GLY A 283 -14.26 14.15 22.09
N PHE A 284 -14.57 13.18 21.24
CA PHE A 284 -13.87 12.99 19.97
C PHE A 284 -14.73 13.47 18.81
N SER A 285 -14.09 14.15 17.87
CA SER A 285 -14.71 14.59 16.62
C SER A 285 -13.78 14.28 15.45
N GLY A 286 -14.35 14.12 14.27
CA GLY A 286 -13.56 13.86 13.08
C GLY A 286 -14.39 13.95 11.81
N TYR A 287 -13.72 13.78 10.69
CA TYR A 287 -14.36 13.68 9.39
C TYR A 287 -13.61 12.73 8.47
N VAL A 288 -14.33 12.22 7.47
CA VAL A 288 -13.78 11.61 6.27
C VAL A 288 -14.39 12.31 5.07
N LYS A 289 -13.57 13.02 4.29
CA LYS A 289 -13.98 13.78 3.10
C LYS A 289 -13.38 13.15 1.85
N PHE A 290 -14.12 13.24 0.75
CA PHE A 290 -13.67 12.75 -0.55
C PHE A 290 -13.73 13.89 -1.55
N PHE A 291 -12.60 14.19 -2.17
CA PHE A 291 -12.45 15.29 -3.12
C PHE A 291 -12.26 14.75 -4.53
N ASP A 292 -13.01 15.30 -5.48
CA ASP A 292 -12.72 15.14 -6.90
C ASP A 292 -11.71 16.22 -7.30
N THR A 293 -10.46 15.82 -7.51
CA THR A 293 -9.36 16.72 -7.81
C THR A 293 -9.46 17.33 -9.20
N ARG A 294 -10.17 16.68 -10.13
CA ARG A 294 -10.37 17.17 -11.51
C ARG A 294 -11.39 18.30 -11.56
N ALA A 295 -12.45 18.17 -10.75
CA ALA A 295 -13.51 19.15 -10.64
C ALA A 295 -13.29 20.16 -9.51
N ASN A 296 -12.21 20.02 -8.74
CA ASN A 296 -11.91 20.78 -7.54
C ASN A 296 -13.13 20.94 -6.60
N ARG A 297 -13.79 19.83 -6.29
CA ARG A 297 -15.01 19.85 -5.46
C ARG A 297 -15.01 18.74 -4.42
N LEU A 298 -15.67 19.01 -3.31
CA LEU A 298 -16.05 17.99 -2.34
C LEU A 298 -17.11 17.09 -2.99
N ALA A 299 -16.79 15.80 -3.16
CA ALA A 299 -17.72 14.81 -3.67
C ALA A 299 -18.72 14.41 -2.58
N PHE A 300 -18.22 14.10 -1.38
CA PHE A 300 -19.03 13.81 -0.20
C PHE A 300 -18.20 13.85 1.09
N GLU A 301 -18.90 13.90 2.22
CA GLU A 301 -18.33 14.01 3.56
C GLU A 301 -19.09 13.12 4.54
N ILE A 302 -18.35 12.53 5.47
CA ILE A 302 -18.85 11.81 6.64
C ILE A 302 -18.34 12.56 7.87
N GLU A 303 -19.23 13.25 8.59
CA GLU A 303 -18.91 13.92 9.84
C GLU A 303 -19.10 12.97 11.03
N GLU A 304 -18.16 12.95 11.96
CA GLU A 304 -18.26 12.18 13.19
C GLU A 304 -18.26 13.10 14.42
N LYS A 305 -19.42 13.23 15.07
CA LYS A 305 -19.61 13.98 16.31
C LYS A 305 -20.07 13.05 17.43
N ASN A 306 -19.34 11.96 17.66
CA ASN A 306 -19.69 10.93 18.63
C ASN A 306 -18.49 10.52 19.51
N SER A 307 -18.79 10.10 20.73
CA SER A 307 -17.85 9.49 21.67
C SER A 307 -17.01 8.33 21.09
N ASN A 308 -17.47 7.69 20.02
CA ASN A 308 -16.78 6.63 19.29
C ASN A 308 -16.30 7.06 17.88
N CYS A 309 -15.72 8.26 17.77
CA CYS A 309 -15.02 8.69 16.55
C CYS A 309 -13.94 7.67 16.13
N PHE A 310 -13.53 7.65 14.86
CA PHE A 310 -12.45 6.76 14.42
C PHE A 310 -11.09 7.04 15.09
N ALA A 311 -10.38 5.97 15.46
CA ALA A 311 -8.96 6.00 15.80
C ALA A 311 -8.05 5.92 14.56
N ASP A 312 -8.46 5.15 13.56
CA ASP A 312 -7.84 5.10 12.23
C ASP A 312 -8.89 4.72 11.19
N VAL A 313 -8.61 5.03 9.92
CA VAL A 313 -9.49 4.83 8.78
C VAL A 313 -8.69 4.33 7.59
N ALA A 314 -9.30 3.55 6.70
CA ALA A 314 -8.68 3.16 5.44
C ALA A 314 -9.74 3.05 4.34
N ALA A 315 -9.39 3.49 3.13
CA ALA A 315 -10.20 3.25 1.95
C ALA A 315 -9.63 2.08 1.15
N SER A 316 -10.51 1.21 0.67
CA SER A 316 -10.16 0.13 -0.25
C SER A 316 -10.67 0.46 -1.64
N ASP A 317 -9.74 0.54 -2.59
CA ASP A 317 -10.05 0.75 -4.00
C ASP A 317 -10.73 -0.48 -4.62
N SER A 318 -10.31 -1.69 -4.25
CA SER A 318 -10.89 -2.94 -4.78
C SER A 318 -12.26 -3.27 -4.18
N LEU A 319 -12.48 -2.93 -2.91
CA LEU A 319 -13.79 -3.09 -2.29
C LEU A 319 -14.68 -1.88 -2.59
N LEU A 320 -14.16 -0.73 -3.01
CA LEU A 320 -14.94 0.52 -3.11
C LEU A 320 -15.67 0.82 -1.79
N SER A 321 -14.94 0.68 -0.68
CA SER A 321 -15.47 0.84 0.66
C SER A 321 -14.47 1.55 1.55
N VAL A 322 -14.98 2.25 2.55
CA VAL A 322 -14.19 2.91 3.58
C VAL A 322 -14.44 2.19 4.89
N PHE A 323 -13.38 1.96 5.63
CA PHE A 323 -13.40 1.28 6.91
C PHE A 323 -12.87 2.20 7.99
N LYS A 324 -13.43 2.10 9.19
CA LYS A 324 -12.87 2.75 10.38
C LYS A 324 -12.78 1.79 11.54
N VAL A 325 -11.88 2.06 12.46
CA VAL A 325 -11.86 1.47 13.80
C VAL A 325 -12.27 2.53 14.82
N GLY A 326 -13.30 2.27 15.62
CA GLY A 326 -13.78 3.22 16.64
C GLY A 326 -12.79 3.39 17.79
N VAL A 327 -12.49 4.62 18.20
CA VAL A 327 -11.50 4.92 19.26
C VAL A 327 -11.91 4.36 20.62
N SER A 328 -13.21 4.38 20.92
CA SER A 328 -13.75 3.98 22.22
C SER A 328 -14.06 2.49 22.26
N SER A 329 -14.77 1.98 21.25
CA SER A 329 -15.20 0.57 21.22
C SER A 329 -14.18 -0.38 20.61
N GLY A 330 -13.25 0.13 19.80
CA GLY A 330 -12.37 -0.71 18.99
C GLY A 330 -13.09 -1.48 17.88
N ASP A 331 -14.39 -1.31 17.68
CA ASP A 331 -15.12 -2.02 16.63
C ASP A 331 -14.79 -1.49 15.24
N VAL A 332 -14.95 -2.35 14.23
CA VAL A 332 -14.71 -2.01 12.84
C VAL A 332 -16.03 -1.71 12.14
N TYR A 333 -16.08 -0.59 11.44
CA TYR A 333 -17.25 -0.18 10.65
C TYR A 333 -16.85 -0.04 9.18
N MET A 334 -17.82 -0.21 8.30
CA MET A 334 -17.69 -0.13 6.86
C MET A 334 -18.78 0.78 6.27
N THR A 335 -18.40 1.55 5.26
CA THR A 335 -19.32 2.30 4.40
C THR A 335 -19.03 1.96 2.94
N ASP A 336 -20.06 1.68 2.15
CA ASP A 336 -19.95 1.40 0.71
C ASP A 336 -19.96 2.70 -0.09
N LEU A 337 -18.88 2.94 -0.84
CA LEU A 337 -18.73 4.15 -1.65
C LEU A 337 -19.65 4.18 -2.87
N ARG A 338 -20.39 3.12 -3.15
CA ARG A 338 -21.40 3.11 -4.22
C ARG A 338 -22.77 3.56 -3.71
N LYS A 339 -22.97 3.58 -2.39
CA LYS A 339 -24.26 3.86 -1.72
C LYS A 339 -24.25 5.23 -1.00
N ILE A 340 -23.46 6.19 -1.49
CA ILE A 340 -23.19 7.48 -0.84
C ILE A 340 -24.45 8.37 -0.68
N GLU A 341 -25.51 8.14 -1.46
CA GLU A 341 -26.73 8.96 -1.40
C GLU A 341 -27.49 8.86 -0.06
N SER A 342 -27.21 7.83 0.75
CA SER A 342 -27.79 7.68 2.08
C SER A 342 -26.86 8.27 3.14
N PHE A 343 -27.21 9.43 3.67
CA PHE A 343 -26.52 10.10 4.76
C PHE A 343 -26.40 9.16 5.99
N ASP A 344 -25.19 9.08 6.55
CA ASP A 344 -24.87 8.55 7.88
C ASP A 344 -24.79 7.01 8.10
N ASN A 345 -24.17 6.26 7.18
CA ASN A 345 -24.26 4.79 7.17
C ASN A 345 -22.96 4.03 7.51
N TRP A 346 -22.31 4.36 8.62
CA TRP A 346 -21.32 3.44 9.18
C TRP A 346 -21.98 2.14 9.59
N THR A 347 -21.72 1.07 8.85
CA THR A 347 -22.24 -0.27 9.15
C THR A 347 -21.22 -1.03 9.96
N LEU A 348 -21.58 -1.42 11.18
CA LEU A 348 -20.74 -2.29 12.00
C LEU A 348 -20.52 -3.63 11.28
N ILE A 349 -19.27 -4.08 11.15
CA ILE A 349 -18.94 -5.39 10.60
C ILE A 349 -18.53 -6.36 11.70
N GLY A 350 -19.08 -7.58 11.64
CA GLY A 350 -18.90 -8.63 12.64
C GLY A 350 -19.79 -8.46 13.88
N GLU A 351 -19.45 -9.18 14.95
CA GLU A 351 -20.17 -9.08 16.22
C GLU A 351 -19.65 -7.89 17.03
N GLY A 352 -20.52 -6.91 17.29
CA GLY A 352 -20.22 -5.80 18.19
C GLY A 352 -19.96 -6.28 19.61
N ARG A 353 -19.00 -5.66 20.29
CA ARG A 353 -18.74 -5.97 21.71
C ARG A 353 -19.94 -5.57 22.56
N ARG A 354 -20.32 -6.43 23.51
CA ARG A 354 -21.42 -6.13 24.45
C ARG A 354 -21.02 -4.95 25.33
N SER A 355 -21.93 -4.01 25.57
CA SER A 355 -21.67 -2.76 26.31
C SER A 355 -21.07 -2.92 27.72
N GLY A 356 -21.10 -4.11 28.32
CA GLY A 356 -20.49 -4.40 29.62
C GLY A 356 -18.97 -4.64 29.59
N ASP A 357 -18.36 -4.82 28.41
CA ASP A 357 -16.94 -5.15 28.22
C ASP A 357 -16.08 -3.96 27.74
N MET A 358 -16.67 -2.75 27.63
CA MET A 358 -15.94 -1.56 27.15
C MET A 358 -14.89 -1.10 28.17
N LYS A 359 -13.65 -1.57 28.02
CA LYS A 359 -12.50 -0.85 28.56
C LYS A 359 -12.45 0.55 27.91
N LYS A 360 -12.04 1.56 28.67
CA LYS A 360 -11.91 2.93 28.13
C LYS A 360 -10.88 2.93 26.99
N LYS A 361 -11.34 3.18 25.75
CA LYS A 361 -10.52 3.47 24.55
C LYS A 361 -9.75 2.28 23.94
N GLU A 362 -10.42 1.16 23.68
CA GLU A 362 -9.79 -0.03 23.09
C GLU A 362 -9.22 0.18 21.67
N GLY A 363 -9.80 1.10 20.90
CA GLY A 363 -9.30 1.42 19.55
C GLY A 363 -8.08 2.34 19.55
N LEU A 364 -7.69 2.89 20.71
CA LEU A 364 -6.62 3.88 20.77
C LEU A 364 -5.28 3.28 20.33
N GLY A 365 -4.72 3.82 19.25
CA GLY A 365 -3.47 3.37 18.67
C GLY A 365 -3.59 2.13 17.79
N CYS A 366 -4.81 1.67 17.49
CA CYS A 366 -5.03 0.74 16.37
C CYS A 366 -4.61 1.42 15.06
N LYS A 367 -4.06 0.62 14.16
CA LYS A 367 -3.72 1.00 12.78
C LYS A 367 -4.56 0.18 11.83
N MET A 368 -5.04 0.82 10.77
CA MET A 368 -5.91 0.20 9.78
C MET A 368 -5.34 0.44 8.39
N GLU A 369 -5.21 -0.64 7.62
CA GLU A 369 -4.78 -0.58 6.23
C GLU A 369 -5.61 -1.56 5.39
N CYS A 370 -5.87 -1.17 4.14
CA CYS A 370 -6.53 -2.03 3.16
C CYS A 370 -5.49 -2.56 2.18
N TYR A 371 -5.50 -3.86 1.94
CA TYR A 371 -4.63 -4.47 0.94
C TYR A 371 -5.37 -5.54 0.16
N GLU A 372 -5.43 -5.34 -1.16
CA GLU A 372 -6.33 -6.07 -2.04
C GLU A 372 -7.76 -6.09 -1.46
N LYS A 373 -8.43 -7.25 -1.50
CA LYS A 373 -9.80 -7.44 -1.00
C LYS A 373 -9.88 -7.68 0.52
N ASN A 374 -8.88 -7.27 1.27
CA ASN A 374 -8.78 -7.49 2.71
C ASN A 374 -8.53 -6.20 3.47
N VAL A 375 -9.01 -6.15 4.71
CA VAL A 375 -8.79 -5.04 5.65
C VAL A 375 -8.06 -5.58 6.87
N PHE A 376 -7.01 -4.88 7.27
CA PHE A 376 -6.15 -5.26 8.39
C PHE A 376 -6.24 -4.22 9.48
N VAL A 377 -6.39 -4.67 10.73
CA VAL A 377 -6.49 -3.82 11.91
C VAL A 377 -5.52 -4.33 12.96
N SER A 378 -4.58 -3.48 13.39
CA SER A 378 -3.71 -3.83 14.51
C SER A 378 -4.48 -3.74 15.84
N ARG A 379 -4.29 -4.74 16.70
CA ARG A 379 -4.88 -4.81 18.02
C ARG A 379 -3.81 -5.23 19.02
N GLU A 380 -3.28 -4.26 19.75
CA GLU A 380 -2.13 -4.49 20.62
C GLU A 380 -1.01 -5.22 19.84
N GLY A 381 -0.63 -6.43 20.22
CA GLY A 381 0.39 -7.22 19.53
C GLY A 381 -0.09 -8.07 18.35
N GLU A 382 -1.40 -8.12 18.09
CA GLU A 382 -2.04 -8.98 17.09
C GLU A 382 -2.57 -8.20 15.88
N VAL A 383 -2.87 -8.92 14.81
CA VAL A 383 -3.48 -8.37 13.59
C VAL A 383 -4.82 -9.05 13.37
N GLU A 384 -5.88 -8.27 13.35
CA GLU A 384 -7.21 -8.69 12.92
C GLU A 384 -7.35 -8.46 11.42
N MET A 385 -7.91 -9.45 10.72
CA MET A 385 -8.16 -9.41 9.29
C MET A 385 -9.65 -9.55 9.00
N TRP A 386 -10.13 -8.75 8.07
CA TRP A 386 -11.47 -8.83 7.52
C TRP A 386 -11.40 -9.10 6.02
N SER A 387 -12.02 -10.19 5.58
CA SER A 387 -12.09 -10.59 4.17
C SER A 387 -13.53 -10.74 3.72
N GLN A 388 -13.82 -10.42 2.46
CA GLN A 388 -15.16 -10.58 1.90
C GLN A 388 -15.52 -12.07 1.77
N ALA A 389 -16.68 -12.47 2.29
CA ALA A 389 -17.16 -13.85 2.17
C ALA A 389 -17.57 -14.18 0.72
N ALA A 390 -17.11 -15.32 0.20
CA ALA A 390 -17.31 -15.75 -1.19
C ALA A 390 -18.77 -16.08 -1.57
N MET A 391 -19.68 -16.19 -0.59
CA MET A 391 -21.08 -16.62 -0.75
C MET A 391 -22.08 -15.48 -0.56
N ALA A 392 -21.62 -14.24 -0.49
CA ALA A 392 -22.48 -13.11 -0.22
C ALA A 392 -23.00 -12.50 -1.54
N GLU A 393 -24.33 -12.38 -1.68
CA GLU A 393 -24.95 -11.61 -2.77
C GLU A 393 -24.41 -10.17 -2.78
N GLU A 394 -24.29 -9.55 -3.96
CA GLU A 394 -23.66 -8.23 -4.13
C GLU A 394 -24.25 -7.13 -3.24
N GLU A 395 -25.48 -7.32 -2.77
CA GLU A 395 -26.23 -6.36 -1.95
C GLU A 395 -25.90 -6.43 -0.45
N GLN A 396 -25.46 -7.59 0.06
CA GLN A 396 -25.10 -7.79 1.47
C GLN A 396 -23.65 -8.25 1.60
N ARG A 397 -22.70 -7.31 1.61
CA ARG A 397 -21.29 -7.62 1.81
C ARG A 397 -21.02 -8.13 3.22
N VAL A 398 -20.98 -9.46 3.38
CA VAL A 398 -20.59 -10.11 4.63
C VAL A 398 -19.07 -10.16 4.72
N MET A 399 -18.50 -9.50 5.72
CA MET A 399 -17.07 -9.54 6.03
C MET A 399 -16.82 -10.60 7.10
N LYS A 400 -15.88 -11.50 6.84
CA LYS A 400 -15.45 -12.54 7.79
C LYS A 400 -14.19 -12.07 8.53
N ARG A 401 -14.27 -12.13 9.86
CA ARG A 401 -13.14 -11.85 10.77
C ARG A 401 -12.22 -13.07 10.91
N ASN A 402 -10.92 -12.83 10.85
CA ASN A 402 -9.86 -13.80 11.14
C ASN A 402 -8.78 -13.10 11.98
N PHE A 403 -8.03 -13.85 12.79
CA PHE A 403 -6.93 -13.33 13.59
C PHE A 403 -5.61 -13.90 13.09
N MET A 404 -4.59 -13.06 13.05
CA MET A 404 -3.25 -13.38 12.55
C MET A 404 -2.19 -13.06 13.57
N GLY A 405 -1.12 -13.86 13.54
CA GLY A 405 0.01 -13.68 14.42
C GLY A 405 -0.25 -14.11 15.86
N ARG A 406 -1.19 -15.05 16.12
CA ARG A 406 -1.25 -15.75 17.41
C ARG A 406 0.13 -16.34 17.69
N GLY A 407 0.81 -15.80 18.70
CA GLY A 407 2.08 -16.35 19.18
C GLY A 407 1.86 -17.74 19.76
N LYS A 408 2.96 -18.43 20.08
CA LYS A 408 2.88 -19.55 21.01
C LYS A 408 2.27 -19.04 22.32
N GLU A 409 1.36 -19.79 22.93
CA GLU A 409 0.76 -19.41 24.20
C GLU A 409 1.86 -19.01 25.21
N GLY A 410 1.81 -17.76 25.71
CA GLY A 410 2.73 -17.25 26.73
C GLY A 410 3.73 -16.15 26.30
N GLU A 411 3.86 -15.82 25.00
CA GLU A 411 4.67 -14.65 24.57
C GLU A 411 3.83 -13.38 24.46
N ASP A 412 4.04 -12.42 25.38
CA ASP A 412 3.48 -11.07 25.29
C ASP A 412 4.14 -10.30 24.14
N LYS A 413 3.47 -10.27 22.97
CA LYS A 413 3.92 -9.48 21.82
C LYS A 413 3.70 -7.99 22.07
N LYS A 414 4.72 -7.18 21.78
CA LYS A 414 4.62 -5.72 21.88
C LYS A 414 3.61 -5.14 20.89
N LYS A 415 3.03 -4.00 21.27
CA LYS A 415 2.03 -3.27 20.48
C LYS A 415 2.55 -2.90 19.09
N ILE A 416 1.76 -3.17 18.07
CA ILE A 416 2.03 -2.78 16.68
C ILE A 416 1.77 -1.28 16.52
N THR A 417 2.73 -0.55 15.95
CA THR A 417 2.66 0.90 15.75
C THR A 417 2.48 1.31 14.30
N GLN A 418 2.92 0.49 13.34
CA GLN A 418 2.76 0.72 11.91
C GLN A 418 2.46 -0.59 11.17
N LEU A 419 1.66 -0.46 10.10
CA LEU A 419 1.33 -1.51 9.14
C LEU A 419 1.70 -1.01 7.75
N ALA A 420 2.34 -1.84 6.93
CA ALA A 420 2.53 -1.55 5.52
C ALA A 420 2.43 -2.84 4.70
N PHE A 421 2.05 -2.71 3.44
CA PHE A 421 1.88 -3.85 2.53
C PHE A 421 2.63 -3.60 1.23
N GLY A 422 3.22 -4.67 0.68
CA GLY A 422 4.04 -4.59 -0.52
C GLY A 422 4.18 -5.94 -1.19
N GLY A 423 3.77 -6.03 -2.45
CA GLY A 423 3.76 -7.28 -3.21
C GLY A 423 3.03 -8.40 -2.45
N ASN A 424 3.76 -9.42 -2.03
CA ASN A 424 3.19 -10.58 -1.34
C ASN A 424 3.41 -10.56 0.18
N ARG A 425 3.80 -9.41 0.74
CA ARG A 425 4.28 -9.30 2.12
C ARG A 425 3.52 -8.25 2.91
N MET A 426 3.46 -8.51 4.21
CA MET A 426 2.94 -7.61 5.22
C MET A 426 4.10 -7.21 6.13
N ILE A 427 4.26 -5.92 6.39
CA ILE A 427 5.36 -5.37 7.18
C ILE A 427 4.79 -4.75 8.45
N LEU A 428 5.39 -5.11 9.58
CA LEU A 428 5.00 -4.69 10.92
C LEU A 428 6.14 -3.94 11.60
N ALA A 429 5.81 -2.80 12.21
CA ALA A 429 6.65 -2.17 13.22
C ALA A 429 6.00 -2.32 14.60
N ARG A 430 6.80 -2.66 15.60
CA ARG A 430 6.35 -2.78 16.98
C ARG A 430 6.95 -1.69 17.86
N LYS A 431 6.21 -1.34 18.91
CA LYS A 431 6.61 -0.34 19.88
C LYS A 431 7.92 -0.73 20.55
N ASP A 432 8.86 0.21 20.64
CA ASP A 432 10.17 0.01 21.27
C ASP A 432 10.99 -1.14 20.65
N GLU A 433 10.77 -1.41 19.35
CA GLU A 433 11.61 -2.29 18.55
C GLU A 433 12.30 -1.48 17.44
N MET A 434 13.53 -1.88 17.16
CA MET A 434 14.41 -1.27 16.14
C MET A 434 14.45 -2.15 14.88
N CYS A 435 13.56 -3.12 14.78
CA CYS A 435 13.44 -4.01 13.64
C CYS A 435 11.99 -4.05 13.14
N LEU A 436 11.85 -4.40 11.86
CA LEU A 436 10.58 -4.70 11.23
C LEU A 436 10.39 -6.22 11.11
N GLU A 437 9.17 -6.67 11.27
CA GLU A 437 8.74 -8.05 11.02
C GLU A 437 8.03 -8.10 9.66
N SER A 438 8.41 -9.04 8.79
CA SER A 438 7.82 -9.25 7.45
C SER A 438 7.17 -10.62 7.28
#